data_AF-A0AA52ASD8-F1
#
_entry.id   AF-A0AA52ASD8-F1
#
_cell.length_a   1.000
_cell.length_b   1.000
_cell.length_c   1.000
_cell.angle_alpha   90.00
_cell.angle_beta   90.00
_cell.angle_gamma   90.00
#
_symmetry.space_group_name_H-M   'P 1'
#
loop_
_entity.id
_entity.type
_entity.pdbx_description
1 polymer ?
#
loop_
_entity_poly.entity_id
_entity_poly.type
_entity_poly.pdbx_seq_one_letter_code
_entity_poly.pdbx_strand_id
1 'polypeptide(L)'
;MIPRSFPPAPGWSLDGHRIKSEVDYGRGPEKTWVYGAPRVRDGHEVTMTASSRNSAFYQQFLQKVEAANPTGDIYVVTDNLSSHNSLSTRTWLEDHPRIRHVFIPSEPAGSTFRKAGGASFARLPSPASRSPGHPRSIKQPAWQHPS
;
A
#
# COMPACT_ATOMS: atom_id res chain seq x y z
N MET A 1 8.08 17.17 19.61
CA MET A 1 9.10 16.57 18.72
C MET A 1 9.32 15.15 19.20
N ILE A 2 8.80 14.14 18.49
CA ILE A 2 9.02 12.74 18.86
C ILE A 2 10.42 12.36 18.34
N PRO A 3 11.34 11.84 19.18
CA PRO A 3 12.63 11.40 18.69
C PRO A 3 12.43 10.26 17.68
N ARG A 4 13.18 10.28 16.58
CA ARG A 4 13.15 9.18 15.62
C ARG A 4 13.61 7.91 16.33
N SER A 5 12.72 6.93 16.49
CA SER A 5 13.06 5.60 17.04
C SER A 5 13.95 4.77 16.12
N PHE A 6 14.18 5.22 14.89
CA PHE A 6 15.02 4.52 13.92
C PHE A 6 16.24 5.39 13.54
N PRO A 7 17.45 4.81 13.53
CA PRO A 7 18.62 5.50 13.01
C PRO A 7 18.35 5.95 11.55
N PRO A 8 19.01 7.01 11.06
CA PRO A 8 18.93 7.36 9.64
C PRO A 8 19.20 6.10 8.80
N ALA A 9 18.43 5.93 7.72
CA ALA A 9 18.66 4.82 6.81
C ALA A 9 20.15 4.79 6.46
N PRO A 10 20.83 3.63 6.59
CA PRO A 10 22.24 3.57 6.28
C PRO A 10 22.45 4.11 4.86
N GLY A 11 23.48 4.92 4.67
CA GLY A 11 23.81 5.47 3.37
C GLY A 11 24.11 4.38 2.34
N TRP A 12 24.49 4.79 1.14
CA TRP A 12 25.05 3.85 0.17
C TRP A 12 26.26 3.13 0.78
N SER A 13 26.40 1.84 0.49
CA SER A 13 27.61 1.11 0.81
C SER A 13 28.81 1.68 0.02
N LEU A 14 30.03 1.37 0.45
CA LEU A 14 31.26 1.81 -0.22
C LEU A 14 31.36 1.30 -1.67
N ASP A 15 30.73 0.16 -1.97
CA ASP A 15 30.61 -0.46 -3.29
C ASP A 15 29.34 -0.02 -4.05
N GLY A 16 28.62 0.99 -3.57
CA GLY A 16 27.58 1.67 -4.33
C GLY A 16 26.23 0.94 -4.40
N HIS A 17 25.89 0.12 -3.40
CA HIS A 17 24.55 -0.46 -3.28
C HIS A 17 23.76 0.15 -2.10
N ARG A 18 22.43 0.20 -2.24
CA ARG A 18 21.55 0.62 -1.15
C ARG A 18 21.58 -0.44 -0.06
N ILE A 19 22.07 -0.09 1.12
CA ILE A 19 22.00 -0.96 2.30
C ILE A 19 20.51 -1.20 2.61
N LYS A 20 20.08 -2.45 2.53
CA LYS A 20 18.74 -2.88 2.91
C LYS A 20 18.83 -3.45 4.32
N SER A 21 18.03 -2.93 5.25
CA SER A 21 17.75 -3.67 6.48
C SER A 21 17.10 -5.01 6.11
N GLU A 22 17.50 -6.08 6.79
CA GLU A 22 16.75 -7.33 6.74
C GLU A 22 15.32 -7.05 7.23
N VAL A 23 14.34 -7.38 6.40
CA VAL A 23 12.93 -7.16 6.75
C VAL A 23 12.52 -8.32 7.64
N ASP A 24 12.36 -8.07 8.93
CA ASP A 24 11.73 -9.02 9.83
C ASP A 24 10.24 -9.15 9.46
N TYR A 25 9.86 -10.31 8.94
CA TYR A 25 8.48 -10.67 8.64
C TYR A 25 7.78 -11.37 9.81
N GLY A 26 8.47 -11.49 10.96
CA GLY A 26 7.90 -11.95 12.21
C GLY A 26 6.64 -11.16 12.54
N ARG A 27 5.51 -11.86 12.64
CA ARG A 27 4.29 -11.28 13.18
C ARG A 27 4.36 -11.50 14.69
N GLY A 28 4.60 -10.41 15.44
CA GLY A 28 4.50 -10.44 16.89
C GLY A 28 3.15 -11.02 17.36
N PRO A 29 3.04 -11.43 18.62
CA PRO A 29 1.81 -12.04 19.14
C PRO A 29 0.62 -11.08 19.09
N GLU A 30 0.89 -9.78 19.09
CA GLU A 30 -0.11 -8.72 19.03
C GLU A 30 -0.49 -8.39 17.59
N LYS A 31 -1.79 -8.20 17.36
CA LYS A 31 -2.33 -7.80 16.06
C LYS A 31 -3.26 -6.62 16.24
N THR A 32 -2.90 -5.51 15.60
CA THR A 32 -3.75 -4.32 15.48
C THR A 32 -4.11 -4.11 14.01
N TRP A 33 -5.38 -3.78 13.76
CA TRP A 33 -5.85 -3.34 12.46
C TRP A 33 -5.85 -1.82 12.40
N VAL A 34 -5.55 -1.27 11.23
CA VAL A 34 -5.61 0.18 10.98
C VAL A 34 -6.54 0.41 9.80
N TYR A 35 -7.52 1.27 10.00
CA TYR A 35 -8.32 1.88 8.95
C TYR A 35 -7.72 3.25 8.62
N GLY A 36 -7.67 3.60 7.34
CA GLY A 36 -7.09 4.86 6.86
C GLY A 36 -7.87 5.39 5.65
N ALA A 37 -8.18 6.69 5.66
CA ALA A 37 -8.89 7.38 4.59
C ALA A 37 -8.17 8.71 4.28
N PRO A 38 -7.24 8.70 3.32
CA PRO A 38 -6.65 9.93 2.80
C PRO A 38 -7.66 10.64 1.90
N ARG A 39 -7.88 11.93 2.16
CA ARG A 39 -8.70 12.81 1.33
C ARG A 39 -7.87 13.33 0.16
N VAL A 40 -8.28 12.98 -1.06
CA VAL A 40 -7.55 13.31 -2.30
C VAL A 40 -7.32 14.81 -2.48
N ARG A 41 -8.29 15.65 -2.10
CA ARG A 41 -8.26 17.09 -2.37
C ARG A 41 -7.08 17.81 -1.71
N ASP A 42 -6.74 17.43 -0.48
CA ASP A 42 -5.82 18.19 0.37
C ASP A 42 -4.88 17.32 1.23
N GLY A 43 -4.95 16.00 1.08
CA GLY A 43 -4.10 15.06 1.81
C GLY A 43 -4.47 14.86 3.28
N HIS A 44 -5.57 15.44 3.78
CA HIS A 44 -6.01 15.19 5.15
C HIS A 44 -6.35 13.70 5.34
N GLU A 45 -5.81 13.07 6.38
CA GLU A 45 -5.98 11.64 6.63
C GLU A 45 -6.77 11.39 7.92
N VAL A 46 -7.78 10.53 7.82
CA VAL A 46 -8.48 9.97 8.99
C VAL A 46 -7.96 8.56 9.21
N THR A 47 -7.45 8.27 10.41
CA THR A 47 -6.99 6.93 10.78
C THR A 47 -7.70 6.43 12.04
N MET A 48 -7.92 5.12 12.13
CA MET A 48 -8.45 4.47 13.32
C MET A 48 -7.84 3.09 13.52
N THR A 49 -7.35 2.82 14.72
CA THR A 49 -6.92 1.47 15.13
C THR A 49 -8.12 0.64 15.61
N ALA A 50 -8.12 -0.66 15.34
CA ALA A 50 -9.14 -1.59 15.79
C ALA A 50 -8.54 -2.94 16.18
N SER A 51 -9.19 -3.63 17.11
CA SER A 51 -8.79 -4.98 17.53
C SER A 51 -9.12 -6.05 16.48
N SER A 52 -10.06 -5.79 15.58
CA SER A 52 -10.43 -6.71 14.50
C SER A 52 -10.91 -5.98 13.25
N ARG A 53 -10.88 -6.68 12.11
CA ARG A 53 -11.42 -6.22 10.84
C ARG A 53 -12.84 -6.76 10.66
N ASN A 54 -13.83 -5.98 11.07
CA ASN A 54 -15.25 -6.32 10.97
C ASN A 54 -16.10 -5.10 10.60
N SER A 55 -17.40 -5.31 10.37
CA SER A 55 -18.33 -4.26 9.96
C SER A 55 -18.55 -3.20 11.03
N ALA A 56 -18.57 -3.56 12.32
CA ALA A 56 -18.78 -2.61 13.41
C ALA A 56 -17.64 -1.59 13.51
N PHE A 57 -16.38 -2.04 13.45
CA PHE A 57 -15.24 -1.14 13.41
C PHE A 57 -15.16 -0.34 12.10
N TYR A 58 -15.62 -0.92 10.99
CA TYR A 58 -15.71 -0.17 9.75
C TYR A 58 -16.74 0.98 9.83
N GLN A 59 -17.91 0.75 10.41
CA GLN A 59 -18.93 1.78 10.63
C GLN A 59 -18.42 2.90 11.57
N GLN A 60 -17.76 2.54 12.67
CA GLN A 60 -17.11 3.53 13.56
C GLN A 60 -16.06 4.37 12.82
N PHE A 61 -15.31 3.74 11.92
CA PHE A 61 -14.36 4.45 11.07
C PHE A 61 -15.06 5.40 10.10
N LEU A 62 -16.13 4.95 9.42
CA LEU A 62 -16.92 5.79 8.52
C LEU A 62 -17.54 6.99 9.26
N GLN A 63 -17.99 6.81 10.50
CA GLN A 63 -18.48 7.90 11.33
C GLN A 63 -17.39 8.97 11.59
N LYS A 64 -16.14 8.56 11.81
CA LYS A 64 -15.00 9.50 11.93
C LYS A 64 -14.72 10.21 10.60
N VAL A 65 -14.82 9.51 9.48
CA VAL A 65 -14.67 10.09 8.14
C VAL A 65 -15.75 11.14 7.89
N GLU A 66 -16.99 10.86 8.23
CA GLU A 66 -18.10 11.79 8.08
C GLU A 66 -17.94 13.02 8.98
N ALA A 67 -17.56 12.83 10.25
CA ALA A 67 -17.28 13.94 11.16
C ALA A 67 -16.14 14.85 10.67
N ALA A 68 -15.10 14.27 10.04
CA ALA A 68 -13.98 15.03 9.47
C ALA A 68 -14.32 15.79 8.17
N ASN A 69 -15.48 15.49 7.58
CA ASN A 69 -15.98 16.14 6.38
C ASN A 69 -17.37 16.71 6.68
N PRO A 70 -17.48 17.87 7.36
CA PRO A 70 -18.76 18.36 7.87
C PRO A 70 -19.77 18.76 6.79
N THR A 71 -19.35 18.93 5.53
CA THR A 71 -20.22 19.35 4.42
C THR A 71 -20.00 18.52 3.15
N GLY A 72 -21.04 18.43 2.32
CA GLY A 72 -21.01 17.78 1.00
C GLY A 72 -21.11 16.25 1.01
N ASP A 73 -21.30 15.67 -0.17
CA ASP A 73 -21.24 14.21 -0.37
C ASP A 73 -19.82 13.67 -0.14
N ILE A 74 -19.74 12.46 0.42
CA ILE A 74 -18.50 11.76 0.72
C ILE A 74 -18.45 10.49 -0.11
N TYR A 75 -17.54 10.44 -1.08
CA TYR A 75 -17.32 9.24 -1.88
C TYR A 75 -16.17 8.42 -1.27
N VAL A 76 -16.51 7.25 -0.75
CA VAL A 76 -15.55 6.31 -0.17
C VAL A 76 -15.23 5.24 -1.22
N VAL A 77 -14.04 5.35 -1.80
CA VAL A 77 -13.51 4.36 -2.76
C VAL A 77 -12.82 3.25 -1.98
N THR A 78 -13.31 2.02 -2.08
CA THR A 78 -12.81 0.89 -1.27
C THR A 78 -12.89 -0.44 -2.02
N ASP A 79 -12.17 -1.46 -1.55
CA ASP A 79 -12.30 -2.82 -2.09
C ASP A 79 -13.62 -3.48 -1.64
N ASN A 80 -14.03 -4.55 -2.33
CA ASN A 80 -15.28 -5.26 -2.06
C ASN A 80 -15.21 -6.22 -0.86
N LEU A 81 -14.38 -5.91 0.14
CA LEU A 81 -14.23 -6.73 1.33
C LEU A 81 -15.58 -6.95 2.02
N SER A 82 -15.80 -8.15 2.56
CA SER A 82 -17.08 -8.55 3.16
C SER A 82 -17.57 -7.60 4.25
N SER A 83 -16.68 -6.98 5.03
CA SER A 83 -17.05 -5.98 6.04
C SER A 83 -17.53 -4.65 5.45
N HIS A 84 -17.05 -4.28 4.25
CA HIS A 84 -17.46 -3.04 3.57
C HIS A 84 -18.83 -3.20 2.88
N ASN A 85 -19.15 -4.41 2.44
CA ASN A 85 -20.40 -4.72 1.71
C ASN A 85 -21.37 -5.63 2.49
N SER A 86 -21.16 -5.83 3.79
CA SER A 86 -22.06 -6.64 4.61
C SER A 86 -23.44 -6.00 4.69
N LEU A 87 -24.48 -6.82 4.93
CA LEU A 87 -25.83 -6.31 5.18
C LEU A 87 -25.83 -5.25 6.28
N SER A 88 -25.16 -5.52 7.41
CA SER A 88 -25.01 -4.56 8.51
C SER A 88 -24.44 -3.20 8.08
N THR A 89 -23.46 -3.17 7.16
CA THR A 89 -22.85 -1.92 6.69
C THR A 89 -23.77 -1.20 5.72
N ARG A 90 -24.47 -1.94 4.85
CA ARG A 90 -25.45 -1.37 3.92
C ARG A 90 -26.64 -0.75 4.65
N THR A 91 -27.19 -1.44 5.64
CA THR A 91 -28.27 -0.91 6.49
C THR A 91 -27.81 0.30 7.29
N TRP A 92 -26.60 0.27 7.87
CA TRP A 92 -26.05 1.44 8.56
C TRP A 92 -25.92 2.66 7.63
N LEU A 93 -25.56 2.47 6.35
CA LEU A 93 -25.45 3.57 5.40
C LEU A 93 -26.79 4.24 5.05
N GLU A 94 -27.93 3.59 5.30
CA GLU A 94 -29.25 4.19 5.08
C GLU A 94 -29.46 5.41 5.99
N ASP A 95 -28.91 5.36 7.21
CA ASP A 95 -28.94 6.47 8.18
C ASP A 95 -27.83 7.51 7.92
N HIS A 96 -26.91 7.24 6.98
CA HIS A 96 -25.75 8.08 6.65
C HIS A 96 -25.72 8.44 5.15
N PRO A 97 -26.74 9.15 4.62
CA PRO A 97 -26.99 9.31 3.18
C PRO A 97 -25.91 10.09 2.43
N ARG A 98 -25.03 10.80 3.15
CA ARG A 98 -23.90 11.53 2.56
C ARG A 98 -22.77 10.61 2.14
N ILE A 99 -22.66 9.43 2.73
CA ILE A 99 -21.59 8.49 2.46
C ILE A 99 -22.01 7.58 1.30
N ARG A 100 -21.26 7.67 0.19
CA ARG A 100 -21.48 6.87 -1.00
C ARG A 100 -20.28 5.95 -1.23
N HIS A 101 -20.52 4.64 -1.18
CA HIS A 101 -19.48 3.68 -1.53
C HIS A 101 -19.29 3.59 -3.05
N VAL A 102 -18.02 3.56 -3.44
CA VAL A 102 -17.60 3.19 -4.79
C VAL A 102 -16.65 2.01 -4.65
N PHE A 103 -17.08 0.83 -5.08
CA PHE A 103 -16.25 -0.36 -5.00
C PHE A 103 -15.29 -0.44 -6.17
N ILE A 104 -14.02 -0.65 -5.86
CA ILE A 104 -13.01 -1.01 -6.85
C ILE A 104 -13.43 -2.36 -7.47
N PRO A 105 -13.46 -2.49 -8.81
CA PRO A 105 -13.82 -3.74 -9.47
C PRO A 105 -12.97 -4.91 -8.98
N SER A 106 -13.59 -6.09 -8.85
CA SER A 106 -12.84 -7.32 -8.65
C SER A 106 -12.19 -7.72 -9.97
N GLU A 107 -10.88 -7.81 -9.97
CA GLU A 107 -10.13 -8.30 -11.12
C GLU A 107 -10.34 -9.82 -11.31
N PRO A 108 -10.35 -10.30 -12.57
CA PRO A 108 -10.26 -11.73 -12.87
C PRO A 108 -9.00 -12.34 -12.26
N ALA A 109 -9.06 -13.64 -11.94
CA ALA A 109 -7.88 -14.36 -11.50
C ALA A 109 -6.72 -14.19 -12.52
N GLY A 110 -5.59 -13.64 -12.07
CA GLY A 110 -4.39 -13.44 -12.90
C GLY A 110 -4.07 -12.00 -13.29
N SER A 111 -4.88 -11.01 -12.90
CA SER A 111 -4.57 -9.59 -13.17
C SER A 111 -3.55 -8.99 -12.20
N THR A 112 -2.77 -8.01 -12.67
CA THR A 112 -1.71 -7.32 -11.91
C THR A 112 -2.21 -6.12 -11.10
N PHE A 113 -3.50 -5.78 -11.17
CA PHE A 113 -4.08 -4.64 -10.46
C PHE A 113 -4.26 -4.99 -8.97
N ARG A 114 -3.22 -4.68 -8.18
CA ARG A 114 -3.12 -5.06 -6.77
C ARG A 114 -3.76 -3.96 -5.90
N LYS A 115 -4.84 -4.33 -5.19
CA LYS A 115 -5.52 -3.66 -4.06
C LYS A 115 -4.85 -2.38 -3.56
N ALA A 116 -5.46 -1.23 -3.87
CA ALA A 116 -5.17 0.05 -3.22
C ALA A 116 -5.64 0.02 -1.76
N GLY A 117 -4.85 -0.60 -0.88
CA GLY A 117 -5.16 -0.68 0.55
C GLY A 117 -4.02 -1.19 1.42
N GLY A 118 -2.81 -1.32 0.88
CA GLY A 118 -1.66 -1.79 1.65
C GLY A 118 -0.47 -2.19 0.79
N ALA A 119 0.07 -1.28 -0.02
CA ALA A 119 1.41 -1.41 -0.58
C ALA A 119 1.93 -0.02 -0.97
N SER A 120 3.16 0.27 -0.57
CA SER A 120 3.93 1.47 -0.88
C SER A 120 3.86 1.89 -2.36
N PHE A 121 3.83 3.20 -2.62
CA PHE A 121 4.10 3.74 -3.96
C PHE A 121 5.54 3.43 -4.35
N ALA A 122 5.76 2.32 -5.06
CA ALA A 122 6.98 2.11 -5.81
C ALA A 122 6.78 2.71 -7.21
N ARG A 123 7.64 3.68 -7.57
CA ARG A 123 7.79 4.15 -8.95
C ARG A 123 8.01 2.94 -9.86
N LEU A 124 7.06 2.67 -10.77
CA LEU A 124 7.30 1.74 -11.86
C LEU A 124 8.47 2.28 -12.71
N PRO A 125 9.52 1.49 -12.99
CA PRO A 125 10.48 1.87 -14.02
C PRO A 125 9.75 1.94 -15.36
N SER A 126 10.07 2.97 -16.15
CA SER A 126 9.55 3.16 -17.50
C SER A 126 9.91 1.94 -18.38
N PRO A 127 9.02 1.47 -19.29
CA PRO A 127 9.25 0.28 -20.11
C PRO A 127 10.22 0.54 -21.28
N ALA A 128 11.31 1.27 -21.02
CA ALA A 128 12.34 1.60 -21.99
C ALA A 128 13.74 1.43 -21.37
N SER A 129 14.07 0.22 -20.93
CA SER A 129 15.47 -0.23 -20.85
C SER A 129 15.53 -1.75 -21.00
N ARG A 130 15.38 -2.22 -22.23
CA ARG A 130 15.78 -3.58 -22.59
C ARG A 130 17.31 -3.55 -22.61
N SER A 131 17.97 -3.98 -21.53
CA SER A 131 19.39 -4.29 -21.59
C SER A 131 19.59 -5.41 -22.61
N PRO A 132 20.52 -5.28 -23.58
CA PRO A 132 20.83 -6.37 -24.51
C PRO A 132 21.28 -7.61 -23.73
N GLY A 133 20.74 -8.77 -24.09
CA GLY A 133 21.11 -10.04 -23.51
C GLY A 133 22.62 -10.28 -23.58
N HIS A 134 23.17 -10.80 -22.51
CA HIS A 134 24.56 -11.22 -22.40
C HIS A 134 24.85 -12.29 -23.47
N PRO A 135 25.73 -12.05 -24.46
CA PRO A 135 26.15 -13.12 -25.34
C PRO A 135 27.03 -14.10 -24.55
N ARG A 136 26.76 -15.40 -24.74
CA ARG A 136 27.55 -16.49 -24.20
C ARG A 136 29.04 -16.30 -24.53
N SER A 137 29.87 -16.52 -23.51
CA SER A 137 31.34 -16.53 -23.51
C SER A 137 31.97 -16.94 -24.85
N ILE A 138 32.66 -16.00 -25.49
CA ILE A 138 33.61 -16.25 -26.57
C ILE A 138 34.92 -16.66 -25.90
N LYS A 139 35.43 -17.88 -26.20
CA LYS A 139 36.78 -18.29 -25.79
C LYS A 139 37.81 -17.29 -26.31
N GLN A 140 38.63 -16.73 -25.42
CA GLN A 140 39.73 -15.84 -25.82
C GLN A 140 40.79 -16.61 -26.63
N PRO A 141 41.33 -16.05 -27.74
CA PRO A 141 42.50 -16.63 -28.38
C PRO A 141 43.76 -16.28 -27.57
N ALA A 142 44.62 -17.28 -27.39
CA ALA A 142 45.91 -17.14 -26.73
C ALA A 142 46.87 -16.30 -27.58
N TRP A 143 47.44 -15.24 -27.00
CA TRP A 143 48.57 -14.52 -27.58
C TRP A 143 49.85 -14.96 -26.87
N GLN A 144 50.82 -15.45 -27.64
CA GLN A 144 52.16 -15.77 -27.17
C GLN A 144 53.01 -14.49 -27.09
N HIS A 145 53.77 -14.33 -26.01
CA HIS A 145 54.78 -13.27 -25.88
C HIS A 145 56.05 -13.67 -26.62
N PRO A 146 56.67 -12.80 -27.44
CA PRO A 146 58.03 -13.02 -27.90
C PRO A 146 59.04 -12.53 -26.84
N SER A 147 60.14 -13.29 -26.73
CA SER A 147 61.30 -13.07 -25.88
C SER A 147 62.12 -11.83 -26.25
#